data_AF-A0A0R1X5E5-F1
#
_entry.id   AF-A0A0R1X5E5-F1
#
_cell.length_a   1.000
_cell.length_b   1.000
_cell.length_c   1.000
_cell.angle_alpha   90.00
_cell.angle_beta   90.00
_cell.angle_gamma   90.00
#
_symmetry.space_group_name_H-M   'P 1'
#
loop_
_entity.id
_entity.type
_entity.pdbx_description
1 polymer ?
#
loop_
_entity_poly.entity_id
_entity_poly.type
_entity_poly.pdbx_seq_one_letter_code
_entity_poly.pdbx_strand_id
1 'polypeptide(L)'
;MPLKAAMVEGQIWVISRYSATKDANENYTDYWFAPISFNANMAGITSIKNENGQLTINGYHAADAAYGETNHYIILFDTTANRQVAAAKTQSAATPAIARGLAAYNAADSGFTTTLPVSNNIVSGHQYAIVLRYSTSANGNGGDGHYTDKWLPLTTSNQGSLDSFNISNGHLAVAGWNANDFAVAAPYHFLIVFDNTTRTQVAAQRVINSVSRDDVAKVYPPGCYRRRIRLPSRPGPG
;
A
#
# COMPACT_ATOMS: atom_id res chain seq x y z
N MET A 1 33.96 -12.37 0.80
CA MET A 1 34.08 -11.19 -0.10
C MET A 1 32.97 -10.22 0.27
N PRO A 2 33.24 -8.92 0.46
CA PRO A 2 32.18 -7.95 0.72
C PRO A 2 31.37 -7.69 -0.57
N LEU A 3 30.06 -7.43 -0.42
CA LEU A 3 29.23 -6.91 -1.50
C LEU A 3 29.81 -5.56 -1.97
N LYS A 4 29.64 -5.25 -3.27
CA LYS A 4 30.01 -3.96 -3.88
C LYS A 4 28.79 -3.39 -4.61
N ALA A 5 28.70 -2.07 -4.72
CA ALA A 5 27.58 -1.39 -5.38
C ALA A 5 27.36 -1.86 -6.83
N ALA A 6 28.45 -2.15 -7.56
CA ALA A 6 28.39 -2.67 -8.93
C ALA A 6 27.76 -4.09 -9.05
N MET A 7 27.51 -4.76 -7.94
CA MET A 7 26.82 -6.06 -7.91
C MET A 7 25.29 -5.89 -7.92
N VAL A 8 24.78 -4.73 -7.49
CA VAL A 8 23.33 -4.41 -7.40
C VAL A 8 22.80 -4.10 -8.79
N GLU A 9 21.57 -4.54 -9.09
CA GLU A 9 20.80 -4.30 -10.32
C GLU A 9 21.18 -5.17 -11.54
N GLY A 10 22.18 -6.06 -11.39
CA GLY A 10 22.67 -6.91 -12.47
C GLY A 10 22.54 -8.42 -12.25
N GLN A 11 22.95 -9.18 -13.27
CA GLN A 11 23.29 -10.60 -13.12
C GLN A 11 24.75 -10.75 -12.76
N ILE A 12 25.03 -11.56 -11.76
CA ILE A 12 26.38 -11.85 -11.28
C ILE A 12 26.72 -13.29 -11.64
N TRP A 13 27.89 -13.47 -12.24
CA TRP A 13 28.46 -14.80 -12.47
C TRP A 13 29.39 -15.15 -11.31
N VAL A 14 29.18 -16.34 -10.75
CA VAL A 14 30.16 -16.98 -9.88
C VAL A 14 30.99 -17.91 -10.74
N ILE A 15 32.32 -17.81 -10.64
CA ILE A 15 33.26 -18.66 -11.39
C ILE A 15 34.12 -19.38 -10.36
N SER A 16 34.17 -20.71 -10.44
CA SER A 16 35.19 -21.50 -9.74
C SER A 16 36.39 -21.67 -10.66
N ARG A 17 37.58 -21.25 -10.23
CA ARG A 17 38.81 -21.28 -11.03
C ARG A 17 39.92 -22.05 -10.30
N TYR A 18 40.55 -23.01 -10.98
CA TYR A 18 41.88 -23.50 -10.61
C TYR A 18 42.91 -22.81 -11.48
N SER A 19 43.95 -22.19 -10.90
CA SER A 19 45.00 -21.47 -11.63
C SER A 19 46.39 -21.85 -11.13
N ALA A 20 47.39 -21.77 -12.02
CA ALA A 20 48.78 -21.99 -11.67
C ALA A 20 49.41 -20.81 -10.90
N THR A 21 48.81 -19.61 -10.95
CA THR A 21 49.34 -18.40 -10.31
C THR A 21 48.48 -17.91 -9.15
N LYS A 22 49.11 -17.21 -8.21
CA LYS A 22 48.46 -16.72 -6.98
C LYS A 22 47.41 -15.63 -7.24
N ASP A 23 47.55 -14.87 -8.31
CA ASP A 23 46.60 -13.84 -8.74
C ASP A 23 45.43 -14.40 -9.58
N ALA A 24 45.44 -15.72 -9.83
CA ALA A 24 44.44 -16.46 -10.58
C ALA A 24 44.30 -16.10 -12.08
N ASN A 25 45.32 -15.46 -12.68
CA ASN A 25 45.20 -14.93 -14.05
C ASN A 25 45.90 -15.77 -15.14
N GLU A 26 46.65 -16.81 -14.79
CA GLU A 26 47.39 -17.60 -15.77
C GLU A 26 47.13 -19.11 -15.61
N ASN A 27 47.22 -19.84 -16.74
CA ASN A 27 47.11 -21.30 -16.84
C ASN A 27 46.01 -21.88 -15.95
N TYR A 28 44.77 -21.55 -16.28
CA TYR A 28 43.62 -21.86 -15.44
C TYR A 28 42.52 -22.65 -16.15
N THR A 29 41.67 -23.29 -15.34
CA THR A 29 40.42 -23.90 -15.78
C THR A 29 39.26 -23.36 -14.96
N ASP A 30 38.14 -23.08 -15.64
CA ASP A 30 36.98 -22.43 -15.07
C ASP A 30 35.75 -23.33 -15.10
N TYR A 31 34.96 -23.26 -14.04
CA TYR A 31 33.57 -23.71 -14.00
C TYR A 31 32.67 -22.51 -13.73
N TRP A 32 31.78 -22.22 -14.68
CA TRP A 32 30.82 -21.12 -14.61
C TRP A 32 29.50 -21.61 -14.03
N PHE A 33 29.13 -21.11 -12.86
CA PHE A 33 27.83 -21.41 -12.28
C PHE A 33 26.73 -20.62 -13.01
N ALA A 34 25.47 -21.04 -12.86
CA ALA A 34 24.33 -20.27 -13.35
C ALA A 34 24.35 -18.82 -12.77
N PRO A 35 23.97 -17.81 -13.56
CA PRO A 35 23.99 -16.43 -13.11
C PRO A 35 22.98 -16.23 -11.99
N ILE A 36 23.36 -15.43 -11.00
CA ILE A 36 22.50 -15.04 -9.88
C ILE A 36 22.05 -13.61 -10.11
N SER A 37 20.74 -13.35 -10.04
CA SER A 37 20.21 -11.99 -10.12
C SER A 37 20.27 -11.32 -8.76
N PHE A 38 20.78 -10.08 -8.70
CA PHE A 38 20.80 -9.26 -7.49
C PHE A 38 20.01 -7.97 -7.71
N ASN A 39 18.72 -8.16 -7.98
CA ASN A 39 17.76 -7.12 -8.34
C ASN A 39 16.38 -7.35 -7.69
N ALA A 40 16.34 -8.01 -6.53
CA ALA A 40 15.11 -8.22 -5.79
C ALA A 40 14.46 -6.87 -5.45
N ASN A 41 13.15 -6.79 -5.65
CA ASN A 41 12.33 -5.62 -5.31
C ASN A 41 10.89 -6.08 -4.98
N MET A 42 10.71 -6.49 -3.74
CA MET A 42 9.49 -7.09 -3.20
C MET A 42 8.89 -6.20 -2.12
N ALA A 43 7.58 -5.99 -2.18
CA ALA A 43 6.92 -5.15 -1.18
C ALA A 43 5.45 -5.51 -1.01
N GLY A 44 4.90 -5.06 0.11
CA GLY A 44 3.47 -5.13 0.38
C GLY A 44 3.06 -4.15 1.47
N ILE A 45 1.83 -3.65 1.36
CA ILE A 45 1.20 -2.84 2.39
C ILE A 45 0.42 -3.77 3.33
N THR A 46 0.67 -3.68 4.62
CA THR A 46 -0.04 -4.46 5.64
C THR A 46 -1.24 -3.72 6.20
N SER A 47 -1.17 -2.40 6.32
CA SER A 47 -2.32 -1.58 6.67
C SER A 47 -2.15 -0.12 6.25
N ILE A 48 -3.29 0.53 5.98
CA ILE A 48 -3.39 1.97 5.79
C ILE A 48 -4.51 2.48 6.67
N LYS A 49 -4.26 3.56 7.41
CA LYS A 49 -5.25 4.25 8.24
C LYS A 49 -5.23 5.74 7.93
N ASN A 50 -6.40 6.34 7.74
CA ASN A 50 -6.53 7.79 7.65
C ASN A 50 -7.20 8.32 8.91
N GLU A 51 -6.46 9.12 9.67
CA GLU A 51 -6.93 9.77 10.89
C GLU A 51 -6.52 11.24 10.83
N ASN A 52 -7.50 12.14 10.98
CA ASN A 52 -7.27 13.60 11.03
C ASN A 52 -6.46 14.16 9.85
N GLY A 53 -6.65 13.63 8.63
CA GLY A 53 -5.93 14.08 7.43
C GLY A 53 -4.49 13.59 7.35
N GLN A 54 -4.13 12.58 8.14
CA GLN A 54 -2.85 11.90 8.09
C GLN A 54 -3.05 10.44 7.71
N LEU A 55 -2.26 9.98 6.74
CA LEU A 55 -2.29 8.62 6.26
C LEU A 55 -1.15 7.84 6.89
N THR A 56 -1.46 6.99 7.87
CA THR A 56 -0.49 6.07 8.49
C THR A 56 -0.46 4.78 7.68
N ILE A 57 0.70 4.44 7.13
CA ILE A 57 0.94 3.29 6.25
C ILE A 57 1.95 2.38 6.94
N ASN A 58 1.60 1.10 7.04
CA ASN A 58 2.50 0.05 7.49
C ASN A 58 2.73 -0.95 6.36
N GLY A 59 3.95 -1.44 6.22
CA GLY A 59 4.28 -2.37 5.15
C GLY A 59 5.67 -2.96 5.29
N TYR A 60 6.11 -3.57 4.19
CA TYR A 60 7.48 -4.01 4.00
C TYR A 60 7.95 -3.68 2.59
N HIS A 61 9.24 -3.40 2.43
CA HIS A 61 9.93 -3.13 1.17
C HIS A 61 11.32 -3.77 1.22
N ALA A 62 11.43 -4.99 0.69
CA ALA A 62 12.67 -5.73 0.62
C ALA A 62 13.26 -5.56 -0.78
N ALA A 63 14.40 -4.87 -0.88
CA ALA A 63 15.05 -4.56 -2.14
C ALA A 63 16.57 -4.68 -2.05
N ASP A 64 17.19 -5.25 -3.08
CA ASP A 64 18.65 -5.28 -3.20
C ASP A 64 19.24 -3.87 -3.38
N ALA A 65 18.47 -2.98 -4.01
CA ALA A 65 18.79 -1.56 -4.18
C ALA A 65 19.12 -0.84 -2.85
N ALA A 66 18.52 -1.27 -1.74
CA ALA A 66 18.77 -0.71 -0.41
C ALA A 66 20.23 -0.82 0.05
N TYR A 67 21.06 -1.63 -0.62
CA TYR A 67 22.51 -1.66 -0.42
C TYR A 67 23.20 -0.32 -0.75
N GLY A 68 22.80 0.34 -1.85
CA GLY A 68 23.41 1.59 -2.31
C GLY A 68 22.49 2.81 -2.19
N GLU A 69 21.18 2.58 -2.18
CA GLU A 69 20.14 3.59 -2.14
C GLU A 69 19.58 3.74 -0.71
N THR A 70 20.36 4.36 0.18
CA THR A 70 20.13 4.33 1.64
C THR A 70 18.96 5.17 2.14
N ASN A 71 18.27 5.92 1.29
CA ASN A 71 17.13 6.75 1.67
C ASN A 71 15.82 6.09 1.24
N HIS A 72 14.97 5.71 2.20
CA HIS A 72 13.67 5.10 1.93
C HIS A 72 12.55 6.14 2.02
N TYR A 73 11.75 6.28 0.97
CA TYR A 73 10.61 7.19 0.92
C TYR A 73 9.31 6.44 0.64
N ILE A 74 8.25 6.89 1.28
CA ILE A 74 6.87 6.49 0.99
C ILE A 74 6.17 7.68 0.34
N ILE A 75 5.61 7.46 -0.85
CA ILE A 75 5.01 8.51 -1.66
C ILE A 75 3.56 8.10 -1.96
N LEU A 76 2.61 8.99 -1.68
CA LEU A 76 1.27 8.90 -2.22
C LEU A 76 1.22 9.60 -3.57
N PHE A 77 0.91 8.86 -4.63
CA PHE A 77 0.85 9.37 -5.99
C PHE A 77 -0.58 9.30 -6.53
N ASP A 78 -1.07 10.41 -7.07
CA ASP A 78 -2.34 10.50 -7.78
C ASP A 78 -2.09 10.12 -9.24
N THR A 79 -2.48 8.90 -9.61
CA THR A 79 -2.27 8.37 -10.96
C THR A 79 -3.25 8.94 -11.97
N THR A 80 -4.39 9.51 -11.52
CA THR A 80 -5.36 10.17 -12.39
C THR A 80 -4.88 11.57 -12.79
N ALA A 81 -4.37 12.33 -11.83
CA ALA A 81 -3.81 13.66 -12.08
C ALA A 81 -2.31 13.65 -12.44
N ASN A 82 -1.69 12.47 -12.46
CA ASN A 82 -0.26 12.25 -12.69
C ASN A 82 0.65 13.15 -11.84
N ARG A 83 0.38 13.21 -10.53
CA ARG A 83 1.13 14.07 -9.60
C ARG A 83 1.36 13.42 -8.25
N GLN A 84 2.47 13.78 -7.62
CA GLN A 84 2.68 13.46 -6.20
C GLN A 84 1.69 14.25 -5.34
N VAL A 85 1.09 13.56 -4.36
CA VAL A 85 0.20 14.15 -3.35
C VAL A 85 0.98 14.48 -2.08
N ALA A 86 1.73 13.51 -1.58
CA ALA A 86 2.52 13.61 -0.36
C ALA A 86 3.69 12.62 -0.41
N ALA A 87 4.77 12.93 0.30
CA ALA A 87 5.90 12.03 0.47
C ALA A 87 6.50 12.22 1.86
N ALA A 88 7.04 11.16 2.43
CA ALA A 88 7.85 11.23 3.64
C ALA A 88 8.98 10.21 3.58
N LYS A 89 10.13 10.61 4.12
CA LYS A 89 11.23 9.68 4.39
C LYS A 89 10.85 8.78 5.55
N THR A 90 11.19 7.51 5.46
CA THR A 90 10.91 6.50 6.49
C THR A 90 12.17 5.81 6.96
N GLN A 91 12.08 5.16 8.11
CA GLN A 91 13.14 4.35 8.69
C GLN A 91 12.81 2.88 8.53
N SER A 92 13.84 2.08 8.28
CA SER A 92 13.73 0.63 8.27
C SER A 92 13.37 0.10 9.66
N ALA A 93 12.55 -0.93 9.68
CA ALA A 93 12.15 -1.66 10.87
C ALA A 93 12.18 -3.17 10.58
N ALA A 94 12.11 -3.98 11.64
CA ALA A 94 12.08 -5.44 11.52
C ALA A 94 10.95 -5.90 10.58
N THR A 95 11.28 -6.86 9.71
CA THR A 95 10.33 -7.42 8.74
C THR A 95 9.12 -8.05 9.44
N PRO A 96 7.88 -7.71 9.03
CA PRO A 96 6.68 -8.26 9.65
C PRO A 96 6.54 -9.76 9.40
N ALA A 97 5.85 -10.46 10.30
CA ALA A 97 5.73 -11.92 10.27
C ALA A 97 5.20 -12.50 8.94
N ILE A 98 4.29 -11.77 8.28
CA ILE A 98 3.70 -12.07 6.97
C ILE A 98 4.74 -12.10 5.84
N ALA A 99 5.84 -11.39 6.01
CA ALA A 99 6.88 -11.19 5.00
C ALA A 99 8.21 -11.88 5.37
N ARG A 100 8.17 -12.89 6.27
CA ARG A 100 9.38 -13.66 6.60
C ARG A 100 9.80 -14.56 5.45
N GLY A 101 11.11 -14.69 5.25
CA GLY A 101 11.69 -15.54 4.21
C GLY A 101 11.89 -14.86 2.85
N LEU A 102 11.77 -13.53 2.78
CA LEU A 102 12.12 -12.77 1.58
C LEU A 102 13.62 -12.90 1.27
N ALA A 103 13.94 -13.01 -0.02
CA ALA A 103 15.31 -13.04 -0.52
C ALA A 103 15.65 -11.66 -1.12
N ALA A 104 16.24 -10.79 -0.30
CA ALA A 104 16.78 -9.49 -0.70
C ALA A 104 17.84 -9.03 0.33
N TYR A 105 18.67 -8.06 -0.04
CA TYR A 105 19.71 -7.48 0.82
C TYR A 105 19.21 -7.10 2.22
N ASN A 106 18.11 -6.33 2.29
CA ASN A 106 17.56 -5.82 3.55
C ASN A 106 16.41 -6.69 4.11
N ALA A 107 16.36 -7.98 3.78
CA ALA A 107 15.21 -8.84 4.12
C ALA A 107 14.89 -8.94 5.63
N ALA A 108 15.86 -8.72 6.53
CA ALA A 108 15.63 -8.70 7.97
C ALA A 108 14.95 -7.40 8.45
N ASP A 109 15.23 -6.28 7.78
CA ASP A 109 14.85 -4.92 8.16
C ASP A 109 14.06 -4.23 7.04
N SER A 110 13.15 -4.98 6.42
CA SER A 110 12.34 -4.48 5.30
C SER A 110 11.05 -3.80 5.75
N GLY A 111 10.68 -3.91 7.03
CA GLY A 111 9.47 -3.31 7.57
C GLY A 111 9.54 -1.79 7.60
N PHE A 112 8.38 -1.13 7.57
CA PHE A 112 8.28 0.30 7.80
C PHE A 112 6.91 0.71 8.36
N THR A 113 6.90 1.86 9.04
CA THR A 113 5.70 2.62 9.41
C THR A 113 5.94 4.07 9.03
N THR A 114 5.03 4.67 8.27
CA THR A 114 5.17 6.06 7.81
C THR A 114 3.85 6.79 7.86
N THR A 115 3.89 8.06 8.21
CA THR A 115 2.72 8.93 8.20
C THR A 115 2.90 10.00 7.13
N LEU A 116 1.92 10.10 6.23
CA LEU A 116 1.88 11.13 5.19
C LEU A 116 0.83 12.20 5.54
N PRO A 117 1.18 13.49 5.53
CA PRO A 117 0.19 14.55 5.62
C PRO A 117 -0.55 14.66 4.28
N VAL A 118 -1.85 14.38 4.27
CA VAL A 118 -2.68 14.36 3.06
C VAL A 118 -3.81 15.39 3.07
N SER A 119 -3.82 16.28 4.09
CA SER A 119 -4.82 17.30 4.38
C SER A 119 -5.51 17.88 3.13
N ASN A 120 -6.66 17.30 2.77
CA ASN A 120 -7.55 17.66 1.65
C ASN A 120 -7.00 17.53 0.22
N ASN A 121 -5.81 16.94 0.03
CA ASN A 121 -5.21 16.78 -1.30
C ASN A 121 -5.66 15.51 -2.03
N ILE A 122 -6.52 14.70 -1.41
CA ILE A 122 -7.11 13.51 -2.00
C ILE A 122 -8.48 13.85 -2.59
N VAL A 123 -8.61 13.71 -3.90
CA VAL A 123 -9.80 13.98 -4.69
C VAL A 123 -10.66 12.72 -4.86
N SER A 124 -11.97 12.88 -4.70
CA SER A 124 -12.97 11.82 -4.93
C SER A 124 -12.96 11.32 -6.37
N GLY A 125 -12.99 10.00 -6.53
CA GLY A 125 -12.98 9.33 -7.83
C GLY A 125 -11.62 9.20 -8.51
N HIS A 126 -10.57 9.81 -7.96
CA HIS A 126 -9.20 9.60 -8.46
C HIS A 126 -8.64 8.24 -8.01
N GLN A 127 -7.68 7.73 -8.80
CA GLN A 127 -6.92 6.53 -8.53
C GLN A 127 -5.54 6.87 -7.95
N TYR A 128 -5.10 6.12 -6.95
CA TYR A 128 -3.86 6.39 -6.23
C TYR A 128 -2.95 5.17 -6.20
N ALA A 129 -1.66 5.41 -6.03
CA ALA A 129 -0.67 4.38 -5.73
C ALA A 129 0.20 4.82 -4.54
N ILE A 130 0.64 3.83 -3.75
CA ILE A 130 1.77 4.02 -2.86
C ILE A 130 3.02 3.64 -3.63
N VAL A 131 3.96 4.57 -3.74
CA VAL A 131 5.29 4.32 -4.31
C VAL A 131 6.26 4.22 -3.16
N LEU A 132 6.91 3.07 -3.07
CA LEU A 132 8.00 2.82 -2.14
C LEU A 132 9.28 3.03 -2.92
N ARG A 133 10.13 3.94 -2.45
CA ARG A 133 11.33 4.37 -3.17
C ARG A 133 12.55 4.21 -2.29
N TYR A 134 13.54 3.46 -2.77
CA TYR A 134 14.91 3.61 -2.29
C TYR A 134 15.61 4.64 -3.17
N SER A 135 16.43 5.52 -2.57
CA SER A 135 17.18 6.54 -3.31
C SER A 135 18.56 6.81 -2.71
N THR A 136 19.49 7.17 -3.58
CA THR A 136 20.80 7.75 -3.22
C THR A 136 20.69 9.17 -2.67
N SER A 137 19.63 9.91 -2.98
CA SER A 137 19.42 11.29 -2.52
C SER A 137 18.61 11.35 -1.24
N ALA A 138 19.06 12.16 -0.28
CA ALA A 138 18.34 12.48 0.95
C ALA A 138 17.41 13.70 0.81
N ASN A 139 17.41 14.37 -0.34
CA ASN A 139 16.65 15.59 -0.58
C ASN A 139 15.24 15.28 -1.10
N GLY A 140 14.26 16.12 -0.72
CA GLY A 140 12.89 16.02 -1.22
C GLY A 140 12.27 14.64 -0.99
N ASN A 141 11.87 13.98 -2.08
CA ASN A 141 11.35 12.62 -2.13
C ASN A 141 12.37 11.60 -2.68
N GLY A 142 13.66 11.96 -2.71
CA GLY A 142 14.72 11.16 -3.31
C GLY A 142 14.78 11.21 -4.84
N GLY A 143 14.01 12.07 -5.50
CA GLY A 143 13.98 12.19 -6.97
C GLY A 143 15.24 12.79 -7.61
N ASP A 144 16.10 13.47 -6.83
CA ASP A 144 17.31 14.12 -7.34
C ASP A 144 18.51 13.16 -7.52
N GLY A 145 18.36 11.90 -7.11
CA GLY A 145 19.41 10.88 -7.20
C GLY A 145 18.98 9.68 -8.03
N HIS A 146 19.85 8.66 -8.12
CA HIS A 146 19.44 7.33 -8.57
C HIS A 146 18.43 6.74 -7.56
N TYR A 147 17.39 6.09 -8.05
CA TYR A 147 16.34 5.51 -7.23
C TYR A 147 15.71 4.26 -7.85
N THR A 148 15.27 3.35 -6.98
CA THR A 148 14.47 2.18 -7.31
C THR A 148 13.08 2.30 -6.72
N ASP A 149 12.06 2.18 -7.58
CA ASP A 149 10.66 2.28 -7.19
C ASP A 149 9.95 0.93 -7.15
N LYS A 150 9.03 0.78 -6.21
CA LYS A 150 7.96 -0.21 -6.23
C LYS A 150 6.61 0.49 -6.18
N TRP A 151 5.84 0.32 -7.25
CA TRP A 151 4.49 0.88 -7.37
C TRP A 151 3.46 -0.12 -6.86
N LEU A 152 2.67 0.31 -5.87
CA LEU A 152 1.58 -0.46 -5.28
C LEU A 152 0.27 0.31 -5.50
N PRO A 153 -0.48 0.00 -6.58
CA PRO A 153 -1.78 0.60 -6.81
C PRO A 153 -2.72 0.36 -5.63
N LEU A 154 -3.39 1.41 -5.17
CA LEU A 154 -4.49 1.29 -4.24
C LEU A 154 -5.73 0.97 -5.08
N THR A 155 -6.35 -0.19 -4.84
CA THR A 155 -7.59 -0.54 -5.52
C THR A 155 -8.65 0.49 -5.16
N THR A 156 -9.52 0.85 -6.11
CA THR A 156 -10.68 1.73 -5.88
C THR A 156 -11.96 0.90 -5.88
N SER A 157 -11.93 -0.31 -5.31
CA SER A 157 -13.11 -1.17 -5.33
C SER A 157 -14.21 -0.50 -4.51
N ASN A 158 -15.32 -0.19 -5.16
CA ASN A 158 -16.51 0.39 -4.55
C ASN A 158 -17.66 -0.56 -4.83
N GLN A 159 -17.92 -1.43 -3.88
CA GLN A 159 -18.97 -2.44 -3.96
C GLN A 159 -20.00 -2.22 -2.86
N GLY A 160 -21.22 -2.65 -3.08
CA GLY A 160 -22.24 -2.60 -2.06
C GLY A 160 -23.43 -3.49 -2.37
N SER A 161 -24.23 -3.72 -1.35
CA SER A 161 -25.51 -4.41 -1.45
C SER A 161 -26.50 -3.72 -0.51
N LEU A 162 -27.74 -3.59 -0.99
CA LEU A 162 -28.88 -3.28 -0.14
C LEU A 162 -29.55 -4.60 0.22
N ASP A 163 -29.42 -5.01 1.47
CA ASP A 163 -29.96 -6.28 1.97
C ASP A 163 -31.47 -6.16 2.22
N SER A 164 -31.94 -5.01 2.71
CA SER A 164 -33.36 -4.74 2.90
C SER A 164 -33.69 -3.26 3.05
N PHE A 165 -34.95 -2.91 2.81
CA PHE A 165 -35.54 -1.63 3.20
C PHE A 165 -36.97 -1.83 3.74
N ASN A 166 -37.40 -0.94 4.63
CA ASN A 166 -38.75 -0.93 5.18
C ASN A 166 -39.20 0.52 5.37
N ILE A 167 -40.44 0.82 4.99
CA ILE A 167 -41.09 2.10 5.27
C ILE A 167 -42.24 1.81 6.22
N SER A 168 -42.16 2.32 7.44
CA SER A 168 -43.23 2.19 8.43
C SER A 168 -43.25 3.38 9.37
N ASN A 169 -44.44 3.81 9.79
CA ASN A 169 -44.65 4.94 10.69
C ASN A 169 -43.94 6.24 10.28
N GLY A 170 -43.86 6.54 8.98
CA GLY A 170 -43.16 7.73 8.46
C GLY A 170 -41.64 7.64 8.48
N HIS A 171 -41.06 6.47 8.73
CA HIS A 171 -39.61 6.26 8.76
C HIS A 171 -39.15 5.25 7.72
N LEU A 172 -38.03 5.55 7.07
CA LEU A 172 -37.30 4.62 6.20
C LEU A 172 -36.18 3.95 7.00
N ALA A 173 -36.24 2.62 7.09
CA ALA A 173 -35.16 1.78 7.59
C ALA A 173 -34.48 1.07 6.42
N VAL A 174 -33.15 1.07 6.40
CA VAL A 174 -32.34 0.36 5.38
C VAL A 174 -31.25 -0.47 6.05
N ALA A 175 -30.95 -1.62 5.47
CA ALA A 175 -29.84 -2.48 5.86
C ALA A 175 -29.05 -2.90 4.62
N GLY A 176 -27.73 -2.95 4.74
CA GLY A 176 -26.85 -3.32 3.66
C GLY A 176 -25.38 -3.18 4.02
N TRP A 177 -24.54 -3.24 3.01
CA TRP A 177 -23.10 -3.01 3.13
C TRP A 177 -22.59 -2.16 1.97
N ASN A 178 -21.56 -1.37 2.24
CA ASN A 178 -20.73 -0.74 1.23
C ASN A 178 -19.27 -0.92 1.65
N ALA A 179 -18.44 -1.38 0.71
CA ALA A 179 -17.00 -1.49 0.85
C ALA A 179 -16.40 -0.61 -0.24
N ASN A 180 -15.69 0.42 0.19
CA ASN A 180 -15.04 1.34 -0.70
C ASN A 180 -13.60 1.50 -0.25
N ASP A 181 -12.66 1.16 -1.11
CA ASP A 181 -11.24 1.37 -0.84
C ASP A 181 -10.89 2.88 -0.81
N PHE A 182 -11.75 3.73 -1.38
CA PHE A 182 -11.71 5.19 -1.19
C PHE A 182 -12.10 5.65 0.23
N ALA A 183 -12.52 4.74 1.13
CA ALA A 183 -12.69 5.08 2.54
C ALA A 183 -11.39 5.54 3.20
N VAL A 184 -10.24 5.20 2.60
CA VAL A 184 -8.91 5.70 2.97
C VAL A 184 -8.78 7.21 2.70
N ALA A 185 -9.59 7.78 1.81
CA ALA A 185 -9.56 9.19 1.40
C ALA A 185 -10.76 10.01 1.91
N ALA A 186 -11.94 9.39 2.01
CA ALA A 186 -13.16 10.00 2.52
C ALA A 186 -13.65 9.24 3.77
N PRO A 187 -13.25 9.68 4.98
CA PRO A 187 -13.55 8.95 6.22
C PRO A 187 -15.04 9.03 6.61
N TYR A 188 -15.79 9.97 6.04
CA TYR A 188 -17.22 10.15 6.32
C TYR A 188 -18.06 9.38 5.30
N HIS A 189 -18.82 8.41 5.82
CA HIS A 189 -19.76 7.61 5.06
C HIS A 189 -21.19 8.09 5.32
N PHE A 190 -21.95 8.32 4.26
CA PHE A 190 -23.34 8.77 4.33
C PHE A 190 -24.25 7.82 3.54
N LEU A 191 -25.45 7.60 4.07
CA LEU A 191 -26.59 7.15 3.30
C LEU A 191 -27.34 8.38 2.79
N ILE A 192 -27.63 8.42 1.50
CA ILE A 192 -28.39 9.50 0.86
C ILE A 192 -29.67 8.93 0.29
N VAL A 193 -30.80 9.56 0.61
CA VAL A 193 -32.09 9.33 -0.05
C VAL A 193 -32.21 10.40 -1.14
N PHE A 194 -32.34 9.96 -2.38
CA PHE A 194 -32.40 10.82 -3.56
C PHE A 194 -33.71 10.60 -4.29
N ASP A 195 -34.46 11.66 -4.54
CA ASP A 195 -35.65 11.62 -5.37
C ASP A 195 -35.23 11.68 -6.84
N ASN A 196 -35.42 10.55 -7.53
CA ASN A 196 -35.04 10.41 -8.92
C ASN A 196 -35.97 11.17 -9.89
N THR A 197 -37.18 11.52 -9.46
CA THR A 197 -38.15 12.27 -10.27
C THR A 197 -37.77 13.74 -10.31
N THR A 198 -37.55 14.33 -9.14
CA THR A 198 -37.18 15.75 -9.00
C THR A 198 -35.68 15.99 -9.17
N ARG A 199 -34.88 14.92 -9.19
CA ARG A 199 -33.41 14.94 -9.23
C ARG A 199 -32.80 15.69 -8.04
N THR A 200 -33.38 15.52 -6.85
CA THR A 200 -32.92 16.21 -5.64
C THR A 200 -32.61 15.25 -4.49
N GLN A 201 -31.67 15.65 -3.62
CA GLN A 201 -31.43 14.96 -2.37
C GLN A 201 -32.56 15.26 -1.38
N VAL A 202 -33.21 14.22 -0.87
CA VAL A 202 -34.30 14.32 0.12
C VAL A 202 -33.74 14.28 1.53
N ALA A 203 -32.76 13.41 1.80
CA ALA A 203 -32.15 13.27 3.10
C ALA A 203 -30.72 12.72 2.99
N ALA A 204 -29.88 13.03 3.98
CA ALA A 204 -28.58 12.40 4.16
C ALA A 204 -28.36 12.07 5.64
N GLN A 205 -27.90 10.86 5.91
CA GLN A 205 -27.62 10.38 7.26
C GLN A 205 -26.19 9.86 7.32
N ARG A 206 -25.38 10.40 8.24
CA ARG A 206 -24.03 9.89 8.49
C ARG A 206 -24.11 8.51 9.14
N VAL A 207 -23.38 7.55 8.59
CA VAL A 207 -23.22 6.21 9.15
C VAL A 207 -22.17 6.27 10.26
N ILE A 208 -22.63 6.23 11.53
CA ILE A 208 -21.75 6.36 12.71
C ILE A 208 -21.36 5.01 13.34
N ASN A 209 -22.13 3.95 13.09
CA ASN A 209 -21.87 2.61 13.65
C ASN A 209 -21.40 1.68 12.54
N SER A 210 -20.09 1.62 12.33
CA SER A 210 -19.45 0.77 11.33
C SER A 210 -18.94 -0.50 11.98
N VAL A 211 -19.38 -1.68 11.54
CA VAL A 211 -18.90 -2.97 12.05
C VAL A 211 -18.13 -3.69 10.94
N SER A 212 -16.94 -4.21 11.27
CA SER A 212 -16.15 -5.10 10.39
C SER A 212 -16.92 -6.39 10.13
N ARG A 213 -16.83 -6.93 8.90
CA ARG A 213 -17.52 -8.16 8.47
C ARG A 213 -16.51 -9.15 7.90
N ASP A 214 -16.09 -10.10 8.72
CA ASP A 214 -15.07 -11.12 8.40
C ASP A 214 -15.54 -12.13 7.33
N ASP A 215 -16.85 -12.30 7.17
CA ASP A 215 -17.47 -13.22 6.20
C ASP A 215 -17.42 -12.69 4.76
N VAL A 216 -17.54 -11.38 4.55
CA VAL A 216 -17.35 -10.78 3.22
C VAL A 216 -15.86 -10.76 2.83
N ALA A 217 -14.95 -10.75 3.81
CA ALA A 217 -13.51 -10.84 3.61
C ALA A 217 -13.02 -12.18 3.03
N LYS A 218 -13.80 -13.27 3.19
CA LYS A 218 -13.48 -14.57 2.56
C LYS A 218 -13.75 -14.63 1.06
N VAL A 219 -14.59 -13.74 0.53
CA VAL A 219 -15.03 -13.77 -0.88
C VAL A 219 -14.25 -12.79 -1.76
N TYR A 220 -13.61 -11.75 -1.19
CA TYR A 220 -12.84 -10.76 -1.96
C TYR A 220 -11.45 -10.50 -1.32
N PRO A 221 -10.36 -10.31 -2.10
CA PRO A 221 -8.95 -10.36 -1.66
C PRO A 221 -8.56 -9.33 -0.56
N PRO A 222 -7.37 -9.46 0.07
CA PRO A 222 -6.97 -8.61 1.19
C PRO A 222 -6.73 -7.16 0.76
N GLY A 223 -7.38 -6.22 1.45
CA GLY A 223 -7.31 -4.76 1.18
C GLY A 223 -8.61 -4.00 1.48
N CYS A 224 -9.76 -4.68 1.43
CA CYS A 224 -11.06 -4.03 1.61
C CYS A 224 -11.35 -3.67 3.09
N TYR A 225 -11.47 -2.38 3.39
CA TYR A 225 -12.16 -1.90 4.60
C TYR A 225 -13.69 -2.02 4.40
N ARG A 226 -14.41 -2.72 5.28
CA ARG A 226 -15.83 -3.05 5.08
C ARG A 226 -16.69 -2.57 6.24
N ARG A 227 -17.75 -1.80 5.95
CA ARG A 227 -18.66 -1.24 6.97
C ARG A 227 -20.08 -1.76 6.76
N ARG A 228 -20.64 -2.46 7.76
CA ARG A 228 -22.09 -2.73 7.82
C ARG A 228 -22.84 -1.44 8.08
N ILE A 229 -23.93 -1.19 7.36
CA ILE A 229 -24.86 -0.10 7.67
C ILE A 229 -26.04 -0.72 8.42
N ARG A 230 -26.18 -0.36 9.69
CA ARG A 230 -27.40 -0.60 10.47
C ARG A 230 -27.76 0.72 11.16
N LEU A 231 -28.88 1.32 10.75
CA LEU A 231 -29.44 2.43 11.50
C LEU A 231 -29.91 1.89 12.87
N PRO A 232 -29.63 2.60 13.98
CA PRO A 232 -30.15 2.18 15.27
C PRO A 232 -31.67 2.25 15.25
N SER A 233 -32.35 1.13 15.51
CA SER A 233 -33.70 1.16 16.05
C SER A 233 -33.59 1.68 17.49
N ARG A 234 -34.13 2.87 17.78
CA ARG A 234 -34.26 3.32 19.17
C ARG A 234 -35.22 2.39 19.93
N PRO A 235 -35.08 2.24 21.26
CA PRO A 235 -35.99 1.45 22.08
C PRO A 235 -37.42 2.00 21.93
N GLY A 236 -38.41 1.11 21.87
CA GLY A 236 -39.81 1.48 21.79
C GLY A 236 -40.25 2.34 23.00
N PRO A 237 -41.35 3.11 22.86
CA PRO A 237 -41.91 3.85 23.97
C PRO A 237 -42.66 2.90 24.90
N GLY A 238 -42.37 2.98 26.21
CA GLY A 238 -43.11 2.29 27.29
C GLY A 238 -42.23 1.36 28.10
#